data_AF-A0A1H9EWK8-F1
#
_entry.id   AF-A0A1H9EWK8-F1
#
_cell.length_a   1.000
_cell.length_b   1.000
_cell.length_c   1.000
_cell.angle_alpha   90.00
_cell.angle_beta   90.00
_cell.angle_gamma   90.00
#
_symmetry.space_group_name_H-M   'P 1'
#
loop_
_entity.id
_entity.type
_entity.pdbx_description
1 polymer ?
#
loop_
_entity_poly.entity_id
_entity_poly.type
_entity_poly.pdbx_seq_one_letter_code
_entity_poly.pdbx_strand_id
1 'polypeptide(L)'
;MPADFDLDKRLRKSARMLRAWNWMAVISTRRAEAVHILREEAKWLIQLGLEHPRHARRIGRLIVAYRRLIEAIELRMQQQEAA
;
A
#
# COMPACT_ATOMS: atom_id res chain seq x y z
N MET A 1 2.24 3.53 -27.14
CA MET A 1 1.16 3.35 -26.14
C MET A 1 0.98 4.67 -25.40
N PRO A 2 -0.25 5.16 -25.15
CA PRO A 2 -0.44 6.35 -24.33
C PRO A 2 0.08 6.07 -22.90
N ALA A 3 0.90 6.98 -22.37
CA ALA A 3 1.54 6.85 -21.05
C ALA A 3 0.54 6.59 -19.91
N ASP A 4 -0.67 7.15 -20.03
CA ASP A 4 -1.73 7.01 -19.04
C ASP A 4 -2.29 5.58 -18.93
N PHE A 5 -2.19 4.77 -19.99
CA PHE A 5 -2.65 3.37 -19.97
C PHE A 5 -1.78 2.48 -19.08
N ASP A 6 -0.45 2.69 -19.09
CA ASP A 6 0.45 1.94 -18.21
C ASP A 6 0.26 2.37 -16.74
N LEU A 7 0.06 3.67 -16.50
CA LEU A 7 -0.24 4.21 -15.17
C LEU A 7 -1.51 3.56 -14.59
N ASP A 8 -2.60 3.53 -15.35
CA ASP A 8 -3.86 2.91 -14.90
C ASP A 8 -3.73 1.42 -14.60
N LYS A 9 -2.92 0.70 -15.39
CA LYS A 9 -2.63 -0.72 -15.15
C LYS A 9 -1.84 -0.89 -13.84
N ARG A 10 -0.85 -0.03 -13.60
CA ARG A 10 -0.03 -0.05 -12.37
C ARG A 10 -0.86 0.30 -11.13
N LEU A 11 -1.68 1.34 -11.17
CA LEU A 11 -2.57 1.71 -10.06
C LEU A 11 -3.57 0.60 -9.73
N ARG A 12 -4.10 -0.11 -10.74
CA ARG A 12 -4.95 -1.28 -10.52
C ARG A 12 -4.20 -2.47 -9.92
N LYS A 13 -2.93 -2.65 -10.26
CA LYS A 13 -2.06 -3.68 -9.62
C LYS A 13 -1.86 -3.34 -8.15
N SER A 14 -1.49 -2.11 -7.83
CA SER A 14 -1.30 -1.63 -6.46
C SER A 14 -2.59 -1.81 -5.62
N ALA A 15 -3.74 -1.39 -6.15
CA ALA A 15 -5.03 -1.59 -5.49
C ALA A 15 -5.40 -3.07 -5.26
N ARG A 16 -4.93 -4.00 -6.11
CA ARG A 16 -5.10 -5.45 -5.89
C ARG A 16 -4.18 -5.95 -4.78
N MET A 17 -2.92 -5.51 -4.78
CA MET A 17 -1.97 -5.85 -3.72
C MET A 17 -2.47 -5.40 -2.36
N LEU A 18 -2.96 -4.16 -2.24
CA LEU A 18 -3.53 -3.65 -1.00
C LEU A 18 -4.67 -4.53 -0.48
N ARG A 19 -5.60 -4.95 -1.35
CA ARG A 19 -6.71 -5.84 -0.97
C ARG A 19 -6.23 -7.22 -0.50
N ALA A 20 -5.27 -7.80 -1.21
CA ALA A 20 -4.67 -9.07 -0.82
C ALA A 20 -4.00 -8.97 0.55
N TRP A 21 -3.22 -7.90 0.77
CA TRP A 21 -2.56 -7.67 2.04
C TRP A 21 -3.52 -7.37 3.19
N ASN A 22 -4.65 -6.73 2.93
CA ASN A 22 -5.68 -6.53 3.96
C ASN A 22 -6.21 -7.87 4.50
N TRP A 23 -6.36 -8.87 3.65
CA TRP A 23 -6.72 -10.22 4.07
C TRP A 23 -5.55 -10.94 4.73
N MET A 24 -4.36 -10.90 4.11
CA MET A 24 -3.15 -11.55 4.64
C MET A 24 -2.73 -11.00 6.01
N ALA A 25 -2.99 -9.72 6.31
CA ALA A 25 -2.72 -9.11 7.60
C ALA A 25 -3.45 -9.78 8.79
N VAL A 26 -4.53 -10.52 8.51
CA VAL A 26 -5.26 -11.29 9.52
C VAL A 26 -4.51 -12.57 9.89
N ILE A 27 -3.91 -13.24 8.90
CA ILE A 27 -3.38 -14.61 9.05
C ILE A 27 -1.86 -14.71 9.02
N SER A 28 -1.15 -13.65 8.58
CA SER A 28 0.29 -13.69 8.39
C SER A 28 1.04 -13.72 9.73
N THR A 29 1.99 -14.63 9.85
CA THR A 29 2.97 -14.69 10.95
C THR A 29 4.19 -13.80 10.71
N ARG A 30 4.42 -13.37 9.46
CA ARG A 30 5.58 -12.53 9.05
C ARG A 30 5.15 -11.07 8.85
N ARG A 31 4.62 -10.46 9.92
CA ARG A 31 4.00 -9.12 9.86
C ARG A 31 5.01 -7.99 9.59
N ALA A 32 6.23 -8.09 10.13
CA ALA A 32 7.28 -7.10 9.86
C ALA A 32 7.66 -7.02 8.37
N GLU A 33 7.76 -8.17 7.69
CA GLU A 33 8.02 -8.23 6.25
C GLU A 33 6.85 -7.67 5.44
N ALA A 34 5.61 -7.96 5.85
CA ALA A 34 4.42 -7.39 5.23
C ALA A 34 4.44 -5.85 5.31
N VAL A 35 4.76 -5.30 6.48
CA VAL A 35 4.91 -3.85 6.67
C VAL A 35 6.00 -3.28 5.77
N HIS A 36 7.14 -3.95 5.66
CA HIS A 36 8.22 -3.51 4.77
C HIS A 36 7.77 -3.42 3.30
N ILE A 37 7.14 -4.49 2.78
CA ILE A 37 6.63 -4.52 1.39
C ILE A 37 5.60 -3.41 1.16
N LEU A 38 4.68 -3.22 2.09
CA LEU A 38 3.64 -2.19 2.00
C LEU A 38 4.22 -0.76 2.04
N ARG A 39 5.27 -0.54 2.84
CA ARG A 39 5.98 0.76 2.91
C ARG A 39 6.69 1.08 1.60
N GLU A 40 7.38 0.12 0.99
CA GLU A 40 8.08 0.32 -0.28
C GLU A 40 7.10 0.65 -1.42
N GLU A 41 5.97 -0.04 -1.49
CA GLU A 41 4.92 0.26 -2.46
C GLU A 41 4.31 1.67 -2.24
N ALA A 42 4.10 2.08 -0.99
CA ALA A 42 3.62 3.43 -0.68
C ALA A 42 4.62 4.52 -1.08
N LYS A 43 5.93 4.31 -0.86
CA LYS A 43 6.99 5.23 -1.32
C LYS A 43 7.02 5.35 -2.83
N TRP A 44 6.88 4.23 -3.54
CA TRP A 44 6.80 4.22 -5.00
C TRP A 44 5.60 5.03 -5.50
N LEU A 45 4.42 4.88 -4.86
CA LEU A 45 3.24 5.69 -5.18
C LEU A 45 3.46 7.18 -4.94
N ILE A 46 4.20 7.59 -3.90
CA ILE A 46 4.52 9.00 -3.65
C ILE A 46 5.31 9.57 -4.84
N GLN A 47 6.38 8.88 -5.26
CA GLN A 47 7.19 9.31 -6.42
C GLN A 47 6.33 9.41 -7.70
N LEU A 48 5.50 8.40 -7.94
CA LEU A 48 4.59 8.39 -9.08
C LEU A 48 3.58 9.56 -9.05
N GLY A 49 3.13 9.96 -7.87
CA GLY A 49 2.23 11.10 -7.70
C GLY A 49 2.87 12.43 -8.09
N LEU A 50 4.18 12.59 -7.84
CA LEU A 50 4.96 13.75 -8.24
C LEU A 50 5.18 13.79 -9.76
N GLU A 51 5.41 12.64 -10.39
CA GLU A 51 5.57 12.49 -11.84
C GLU A 51 4.26 12.70 -12.61
N HIS A 52 3.12 12.39 -11.98
CA HIS A 52 1.80 12.45 -12.62
C HIS A 52 0.80 13.34 -11.84
N PRO A 53 0.96 14.68 -11.82
CA PRO A 53 0.11 15.59 -11.05
C PRO A 53 -1.39 15.46 -11.36
N ARG A 54 -1.75 15.17 -12.62
CA ARG A 54 -3.14 14.93 -13.04
C ARG A 54 -3.80 13.76 -12.30
N HIS A 55 -3.02 12.80 -11.83
CA HIS A 55 -3.47 11.62 -11.10
C HIS A 55 -3.15 11.67 -9.59
N ALA A 56 -2.50 12.73 -9.11
CA ALA A 56 -2.04 12.86 -7.73
C ALA A 56 -3.14 12.63 -6.70
N ARG A 57 -4.38 13.07 -6.96
CA ARG A 57 -5.52 12.82 -6.06
C ARG A 57 -5.85 11.33 -5.93
N ARG A 58 -5.84 10.58 -7.04
CA ARG A 58 -6.12 9.14 -7.03
C ARG A 58 -4.99 8.36 -6.37
N ILE A 59 -3.75 8.75 -6.67
CA ILE A 59 -2.55 8.16 -6.08
C ILE A 59 -2.52 8.43 -4.56
N GLY A 60 -2.83 9.65 -4.13
CA GLY A 60 -2.94 10.04 -2.72
C GLY A 60 -3.91 9.18 -1.93
N ARG A 61 -5.07 8.82 -2.51
CA ARG A 61 -6.01 7.89 -1.86
C ARG A 61 -5.41 6.51 -1.64
N LEU A 62 -4.64 6.00 -2.60
CA LEU A 62 -3.94 4.73 -2.44
C LEU A 62 -2.88 4.82 -1.35
N ILE A 63 -2.05 5.86 -1.34
CA ILE A 63 -1.03 6.09 -0.31
C ILE A 63 -1.64 6.09 1.10
N VAL A 64 -2.74 6.83 1.30
CA VAL A 64 -3.44 6.85 2.59
C VAL A 64 -3.97 5.47 2.97
N ALA A 65 -4.48 4.69 2.00
CA ALA A 65 -4.99 3.36 2.28
C ALA A 65 -3.86 2.37 2.65
N TYR A 66 -2.69 2.46 2.00
CA TYR A 66 -1.49 1.71 2.40
C TYR A 66 -1.05 2.08 3.82
N ARG A 67 -0.99 3.37 4.14
CA ARG A 67 -0.65 3.86 5.49
C ARG A 67 -1.57 3.27 6.56
N ARG A 68 -2.89 3.32 6.36
CA ARG A 68 -3.88 2.76 7.30
C ARG A 68 -3.70 1.26 7.52
N LEU A 69 -3.38 0.52 6.46
CA LEU A 69 -3.13 -0.92 6.58
C LEU A 69 -1.86 -1.21 7.37
N ILE A 70 -0.79 -0.45 7.13
CA ILE A 70 0.46 -0.56 7.88
C ILE A 70 0.22 -0.29 9.37
N GLU A 71 -0.43 0.82 9.70
CA GLU A 71 -0.78 1.20 11.09
C GLU A 71 -1.61 0.09 11.76
N ALA A 72 -2.57 -0.51 11.05
CA ALA A 72 -3.39 -1.61 11.57
C ALA A 72 -2.57 -2.90 11.85
N ILE A 73 -1.60 -3.22 11.00
CA ILE A 73 -0.71 -4.37 11.20
C ILE A 73 0.20 -4.13 12.41
N GLU A 74 0.80 -2.94 12.50
CA GLU A 74 1.70 -2.55 13.59
C GLU A 74 0.97 -2.55 14.95
N LEU A 75 -0.25 -2.02 15.01
CA LEU A 75 -1.06 -2.04 16.23
C LEU A 75 -1.32 -3.47 16.72
N ARG A 76 -1.60 -4.40 15.81
CA ARG A 76 -1.80 -5.82 16.15
C ARG A 76 -0.52 -6.50 16.63
N MET A 77 0.64 -6.10 16.10
CA MET A 77 1.93 -6.61 16.57
C MET A 77 2.17 -6.21 18.03
N GLN A 78 1.94 -4.93 18.36
CA GLN A 78 2.10 -4.43 19.73
C GLN A 78 1.17 -5.13 20.73
N GLN A 79 -0.08 -5.42 20.33
CA GLN A 79 -1.04 -6.14 21.16
C GLN A 79 -0.64 -7.61 21.44
N GLN A 80 0.12 -8.25 20.53
CA GLN A 80 0.61 -9.62 20.74
C GLN A 80 1.85 -9.67 21.62
N GLU A 81 2.69 -8.63 21.63
CA GLU A 81 3.87 -8.56 22.51
C GLU A 81 3.51 -8.24 23.96
N ALA A 82 2.34 -7.64 24.18
CA ALA A 82 1.84 -7.27 25.51
C ALA A 82 0.97 -8.36 26.19
N ALA A 83 0.71 -9.47 25.51
CA ALA A 83 -0.13 -10.59 25.95
C ALA A 83 0.72 -11.82 26.29
#